data_AF-A0A8J8MUV4-F1
#
_entry.id   AF-A0A8J8MUV4-F1
#
_cell.length_a   1.000
_cell.length_b   1.000
_cell.length_c   1.000
_cell.angle_alpha   90.00
_cell.angle_beta   90.00
_cell.angle_gamma   90.00
#
_symmetry.space_group_name_H-M   'P 1'
#
loop_
_entity.id
_entity.type
_entity.pdbx_description
1 polymer ?
#
loop_
_entity_poly.entity_id
_entity_poly.type
_entity_poly.pdbx_seq_one_letter_code
_entity_poly.pdbx_strand_id
1 'polypeptide(L)' 'MEAPFDTGTWDGVTGAIFAGFGSSEIVWIGLCYLCVLAAMILGWRHEKHAYDAARSGKH' A
#
# COMPACT_ATOMS: atom_id res chain seq x y z
N MET A 1 -34.45 -3.26 -4.54
CA MET A 1 -33.45 -3.03 -3.47
C MET A 1 -33.26 -1.54 -3.43
N GLU A 2 -33.83 -0.87 -2.41
CA GLU A 2 -33.54 0.55 -2.17
C GLU A 2 -32.02 0.72 -2.11
N ALA A 3 -31.50 1.75 -2.78
CA ALA A 3 -30.06 1.96 -2.83
C ALA A 3 -29.48 2.03 -1.40
N PRO A 4 -28.28 1.46 -1.13
CA PRO A 4 -27.70 1.42 0.22
C PRO A 4 -27.31 2.80 0.78
N PHE A 5 -27.65 3.87 0.07
CA PHE A 5 -27.52 5.26 0.46
C PHE A 5 -28.62 6.08 -0.24
N ASP A 6 -29.09 7.12 0.43
CA ASP A 6 -30.09 8.03 -0.13
C ASP A 6 -29.44 8.92 -1.19
N THR A 7 -29.82 8.74 -2.46
CA THR A 7 -29.33 9.53 -3.61
C THR A 7 -30.08 10.85 -3.78
N GLY A 8 -31.13 11.09 -3.00
CA GLY A 8 -31.91 12.33 -3.03
C GLY A 8 -31.19 13.51 -2.37
N THR A 9 -30.10 13.26 -1.64
CA THR A 9 -29.32 14.30 -0.95
C THR A 9 -27.82 14.12 -1.21
N TRP A 10 -27.11 15.25 -1.30
CA TRP A 10 -25.65 15.24 -1.45
C TRP A 10 -24.93 14.59 -0.27
N ASP A 11 -25.56 14.59 0.90
CA ASP A 11 -25.01 14.04 2.15
C ASP A 11 -24.87 12.50 2.11
N GLY A 12 -25.79 11.80 1.44
CA GLY A 12 -25.68 10.36 1.23
C GLY A 12 -24.54 9.97 0.28
N VAL A 13 -24.26 10.81 -0.73
CA VAL A 13 -23.17 10.61 -1.71
C VAL A 13 -21.81 10.94 -1.10
N THR A 14 -21.69 12.09 -0.43
CA THR A 14 -20.44 12.47 0.25
C THR A 14 -20.16 11.52 1.40
N GLY A 15 -21.16 11.17 2.21
CA GLY A 15 -21.03 10.22 3.31
C GLY A 15 -20.51 8.86 2.85
N ALA A 16 -20.99 8.31 1.73
CA ALA A 16 -20.49 7.05 1.18
C ALA A 16 -19.03 7.14 0.68
N ILE A 17 -18.68 8.23 -0.01
CA ILE A 17 -17.31 8.49 -0.50
C ILE A 17 -16.35 8.65 0.69
N PHE A 18 -16.75 9.40 1.73
CA PHE A 18 -15.92 9.67 2.90
C PHE A 18 -15.91 8.55 3.93
N ALA A 19 -16.98 7.75 4.07
CA ALA A 19 -16.97 6.55 4.92
C ALA A 19 -16.02 5.47 4.38
N GLY A 20 -15.92 5.35 3.05
CA GLY A 20 -14.89 4.55 2.38
C GLY A 20 -13.49 5.09 2.64
N PHE A 21 -13.32 6.42 2.64
CA PHE A 21 -12.06 7.09 2.95
C PHE A 21 -11.61 6.84 4.39
N GLY A 22 -12.44 7.07 5.41
CA GLY A 22 -12.05 6.94 6.82
C GLY A 22 -11.83 5.50 7.31
N SER A 23 -12.51 4.51 6.74
CA SER A 23 -12.44 3.11 7.22
C SER A 23 -11.31 2.30 6.56
N SER A 24 -10.91 2.67 5.33
CA SER A 24 -9.88 1.93 4.58
C SER A 24 -8.50 2.60 4.59
N GLU A 25 -8.40 3.84 5.06
CA GLU A 25 -7.16 4.61 5.10
C GLU A 25 -6.04 3.88 5.85
N ILE A 26 -6.31 3.33 7.03
CA ILE A 26 -5.29 2.60 7.82
C ILE A 26 -4.81 1.33 7.13
N VAL A 27 -5.70 0.65 6.40
CA VAL A 27 -5.37 -0.55 5.63
C VAL A 27 -4.47 -0.16 4.45
N TRP A 28 -4.81 0.92 3.76
CA TRP A 28 -4.03 1.42 2.63
C TRP A 28 -2.65 1.93 3.04
N ILE A 29 -2.57 2.73 4.11
CA ILE A 29 -1.31 3.19 4.70
C ILE A 29 -0.45 2.00 5.12
N GLY A 30 -1.04 0.99 5.79
CA GLY A 30 -0.34 -0.22 6.17
C GLY A 30 0.24 -0.97 4.96
N LEU A 31 -0.52 -1.10 3.88
CA LEU A 31 -0.07 -1.73 2.64
C LEU A 31 1.08 -0.96 1.99
N CYS A 32 0.97 0.36 1.87
CA CYS A 32 2.06 1.21 1.36
C CYS A 32 3.32 1.06 2.20
N TYR A 33 3.19 1.05 3.53
CA TYR A 33 4.31 0.87 4.45
C TYR A 33 4.99 -0.50 4.26
N LEU A 34 4.22 -1.57 4.13
CA LEU A 34 4.75 -2.91 3.86
C LEU A 34 5.50 -2.98 2.51
N CYS A 35 5.00 -2.31 1.48
CA CYS A 35 5.69 -2.21 0.19
C CYS A 35 7.06 -1.53 0.33
N VAL A 36 7.14 -0.42 1.08
CA VAL A 36 8.40 0.28 1.34
C VAL A 36 9.37 -0.60 2.13
N LEU A 37 8.90 -1.29 3.18
CA LEU A 37 9.71 -2.23 3.94
C LEU A 37 10.25 -3.36 3.07
N ALA A 38 9.40 -3.97 2.24
CA ALA A 38 9.79 -5.05 1.34
C ALA A 38 10.85 -4.58 0.34
N ALA A 39 10.67 -3.39 -0.25
CA ALA A 39 11.64 -2.80 -1.18
C ALA A 39 13.01 -2.59 -0.51
N MET A 40 13.05 -2.07 0.72
CA MET A 40 14.30 -1.88 1.47
C MET A 40 14.99 -3.22 1.77
N ILE A 41 14.25 -4.22 2.25
CA ILE A 41 14.81 -5.54 2.60
C ILE A 41 15.35 -6.26 1.36
N LEU A 42 14.58 -6.26 0.27
CA LEU A 42 14.99 -6.89 -0.99
C LEU A 42 16.17 -6.15 -1.62
N GLY A 43 16.17 -4.81 -1.60
CA GLY A 43 17.28 -4.00 -2.07
C GLY A 43 18.57 -4.32 -1.31
N TRP A 44 18.53 -4.31 0.02
CA TRP A 44 19.70 -4.65 0.84
C TRP A 44 20.23 -6.07 0.58
N ARG A 45 19.33 -7.05 0.42
CA ARG A 45 19.71 -8.43 0.07
C ARG A 45 20.38 -8.51 -1.30
N HIS A 46 19.85 -7.79 -2.28
CA HIS A 46 20.40 -7.74 -3.63
C HIS A 46 21.80 -7.12 -3.66
N GLU A 47 21.98 -5.99 -2.96
CA GLU A 47 23.27 -5.33 -2.83
C GLU A 47 24.30 -6.23 -2.14
N LYS A 48 23.95 -6.86 -1.02
CA LYS A 48 24.84 -7.80 -0.34
C LYS A 48 25.32 -8.92 -1.26
N HIS A 49 24.39 -9.49 -2.04
CA HIS A 49 24.73 -10.54 -3.00
C HIS A 49 25.68 -10.04 -4.09
N ALA A 50 25.45 -8.84 -4.63
CA ALA A 50 26.31 -8.22 -5.63
C ALA A 50 27.72 -7.95 -5.07
N TYR A 51 27.82 -7.43 -3.83
CA TYR A 51 29.11 -7.20 -3.17
C TYR A 51 29.86 -8.49 -2.89
N ASP A 52 29.18 -9.55 -2.43
CA ASP A 52 29.80 -10.85 -2.18
C ASP A 52 30.28 -11.51 -3.49
N ALA A 53 29.50 -11.41 -4.58
CA ALA A 53 29.89 -11.89 -5.89
C ALA A 53 31.14 -11.16 -6.42
N ALA A 54 31.12 -9.82 -6.39
CA ALA A 54 32.25 -8.99 -6.79
C ALA A 54 33.51 -9.25 -5.95
N ARG A 55 33.35 -9.45 -4.63
CA ARG A 55 34.44 -9.79 -3.72
C ARG A 55 35.03 -11.18 -3.98
N SER A 56 34.21 -12.14 -4.41
CA SER A 56 34.65 -13.53 -4.65
C SER A 56 35.41 -13.73 -5.96
N GLY A 57 35.46 -12.73 -6.85
CA GLY A 57 36.16 -12.81 -8.14
C GLY A 57 35.59 -13.85 -9.11
N LYS A 58 34.43 -14.46 -8.80
CA LYS A 58 33.71 -15.35 -9.71
C LYS A 58 32.85 -14.50 -10.65
N HIS A 59 33.48 -14.06 -11.74
CA HIS A 59 32.77 -13.70 -12.97
C HIS A 59 32.28 -14.97 -13.67
#